data_AF-A0A0F4RPB9-F1
#
_entry.id   AF-A0A0F4RPB9-F1
#
_cell.length_a   1.000
_cell.length_b   1.000
_cell.length_c   1.000
_cell.angle_alpha   90.00
_cell.angle_beta   90.00
_cell.angle_gamma   90.00
#
_symmetry.space_group_name_H-M   'P 1'
#
loop_
_entity.id
_entity.type
_entity.pdbx_description
1 polymer ?
#
loop_
_entity_poly.entity_id
_entity_poly.type
_entity_poly.pdbx_seq_one_letter_code
_entity_poly.pdbx_strand_id
1 'polypeptide(L)'
;MNRHGRRKANSGKSKPLKYFKKNVTEIFTTPDLRGHEVSLIVAPMRKWAEENLQPMMHPFSVEMVNYLISTGTVELETLEKRTIHMGLKPIIICESENGLGEVLVDGNHTYVMAALAHEMAQREGNPSIGGIPSYTLRPHEWAQFVVQPPT
;
A
#
# COMPACT_ATOMS: atom_id res chain seq x y z
N MET A 1 7.07 -31.97 6.21
CA MET A 1 6.22 -31.12 5.34
C MET A 1 6.88 -30.98 3.98
N ASN A 2 6.20 -31.41 2.91
CA ASN A 2 6.80 -31.54 1.58
C ASN A 2 6.73 -30.21 0.80
N ARG A 3 7.71 -29.97 -0.09
CA ARG A 3 7.86 -28.74 -0.90
C ARG A 3 6.58 -28.28 -1.62
N HIS A 4 5.68 -29.20 -1.95
CA HIS A 4 4.39 -28.89 -2.60
C HIS A 4 3.34 -28.31 -1.64
N GLY A 5 3.40 -28.60 -0.33
CA GLY A 5 2.48 -28.03 0.66
C GLY A 5 2.77 -26.55 0.95
N ARG A 6 4.04 -26.12 0.89
CA ARG A 6 4.44 -24.71 1.06
C ARG A 6 3.96 -23.80 -0.07
N ARG A 7 3.80 -24.31 -1.31
CA ARG A 7 3.33 -23.51 -2.45
C ARG A 7 1.84 -23.19 -2.39
N LYS A 8 1.00 -24.08 -1.85
CA LYS A 8 -0.44 -23.83 -1.67
C LYS A 8 -0.77 -22.88 -0.50
N ALA A 9 0.11 -22.79 0.51
CA ALA A 9 -0.09 -21.88 1.64
C ALA A 9 0.25 -20.40 1.32
N ASN A 10 0.92 -20.13 0.20
CA ASN A 10 1.34 -18.80 -0.23
C ASN A 10 0.60 -18.28 -1.47
N SER A 11 -0.40 -19.00 -1.99
CA SER A 11 -1.12 -18.62 -3.22
C SER A 11 -2.14 -17.49 -3.04
N GLY A 12 -2.12 -16.81 -1.88
CA GLY A 12 -2.92 -15.60 -1.61
C GLY A 12 -2.15 -14.54 -0.82
N LYS A 13 -0.82 -14.68 -0.68
CA LYS A 13 0.03 -13.68 -0.03
C LYS A 13 0.70 -12.84 -1.09
N SER A 14 0.51 -11.52 -1.03
CA SER A 14 1.25 -10.55 -1.83
C SER A 14 2.74 -10.85 -1.71
N LYS A 15 3.41 -11.12 -2.84
CA LYS A 15 4.84 -11.47 -2.81
C LYS A 15 5.64 -10.23 -2.44
N PRO A 16 6.66 -10.34 -1.57
CA PRO A 16 7.49 -9.20 -1.18
C PRO A 16 8.21 -8.60 -2.39
N LEU A 17 8.31 -7.26 -2.39
CA LEU A 17 8.96 -6.44 -3.39
C LEU A 17 10.37 -6.97 -3.71
N LYS A 18 10.56 -7.50 -4.92
CA LYS A 18 11.91 -7.76 -5.45
C LYS A 18 12.52 -6.42 -5.87
N TYR A 19 13.32 -5.82 -4.99
CA TYR A 19 14.19 -4.71 -5.33
C TYR A 19 15.25 -5.16 -6.34
N PHE A 20 15.00 -4.97 -7.64
CA PHE A 20 16.05 -5.05 -8.65
C PHE A 20 16.84 -3.73 -8.69
N LYS A 21 18.09 -3.77 -9.17
CA LYS A 21 19.08 -2.69 -9.08
C LYS A 21 18.82 -1.51 -10.04
N LYS A 22 19.00 -0.29 -9.52
CA LYS A 22 19.56 0.95 -10.12
C LYS A 22 18.90 1.64 -11.33
N ASN A 23 17.74 1.17 -11.82
CA ASN A 23 16.84 1.88 -12.76
C ASN A 23 15.38 1.39 -12.61
N VAL A 24 15.00 0.97 -11.40
CA VAL A 24 13.80 0.16 -11.19
C VAL A 24 12.58 1.02 -10.95
N THR A 25 11.73 1.07 -11.97
CA THR A 25 10.31 1.37 -11.81
C THR A 25 9.78 0.51 -10.68
N GLU A 26 9.37 1.13 -9.58
CA GLU A 26 8.72 0.42 -8.49
C GLU A 26 7.43 -0.20 -9.02
N ILE A 27 7.33 -1.53 -8.94
CA ILE A 27 6.17 -2.29 -9.37
C ILE A 27 5.47 -2.82 -8.14
N PHE A 28 4.21 -2.43 -7.98
CA PHE A 28 3.32 -3.00 -6.97
C PHE A 28 2.45 -4.06 -7.64
N THR A 29 2.39 -5.26 -7.06
CA THR A 29 1.55 -6.35 -7.58
C THR A 29 0.46 -6.71 -6.59
N THR A 30 -0.78 -6.73 -7.05
CA THR A 30 -1.96 -7.12 -6.26
C THR A 30 -2.87 -8.01 -7.10
N PRO A 31 -3.60 -8.97 -6.53
CA PRO A 31 -4.68 -9.62 -7.26
C PRO A 31 -5.81 -8.63 -7.58
N ASP A 32 -6.41 -8.75 -8.76
CA ASP A 32 -7.73 -8.18 -9.08
C ASP A 32 -8.85 -9.03 -8.45
N LEU A 33 -10.08 -8.59 -8.64
CA LEU A 33 -11.29 -9.27 -8.16
C LEU A 33 -11.53 -10.65 -8.77
N ARG A 34 -10.88 -10.94 -9.90
CA ARG A 34 -10.93 -12.24 -10.60
C ARG A 34 -9.78 -13.14 -10.16
N GLY A 35 -8.92 -12.67 -9.25
CA GLY A 35 -7.74 -13.37 -8.75
C GLY A 35 -6.53 -13.30 -9.69
N HIS A 36 -6.56 -12.47 -10.73
CA HIS A 36 -5.43 -12.25 -11.61
C HIS A 36 -4.44 -11.27 -11.00
N GLU A 37 -3.14 -11.56 -11.10
CA GLU A 37 -2.11 -10.60 -10.66
C GLU A 37 -2.10 -9.38 -11.59
N VAL A 38 -2.37 -8.20 -11.03
CA VAL A 38 -2.21 -6.89 -11.67
C VAL A 38 -0.94 -6.24 -11.13
N SER A 39 -0.12 -5.70 -12.02
CA SER A 39 1.11 -4.99 -11.68
C SER A 39 1.01 -3.53 -12.07
N LEU A 40 1.34 -2.62 -11.14
CA LEU A 40 1.21 -1.17 -11.28
C LEU A 40 2.58 -0.50 -11.22
N ILE A 41 2.86 0.44 -12.13
CA ILE A 41 4.07 1.27 -12.09
C ILE A 41 3.87 2.45 -11.12
N VAL A 42 4.48 2.36 -9.94
CA VAL A 42 4.20 3.26 -8.82
C VAL A 42 4.79 4.65 -9.04
N ALA A 43 6.03 4.77 -9.51
CA ALA A 43 6.67 6.08 -9.65
C ALA A 43 5.94 7.03 -10.63
N PRO A 44 5.54 6.59 -11.85
CA PRO A 44 4.72 7.42 -12.73
C PRO A 44 3.33 7.73 -12.16
N MET A 45 2.70 6.76 -11.49
CA MET A 45 1.41 6.95 -10.81
C MET A 45 1.48 8.02 -9.74
N ARG A 46 2.54 7.99 -8.90
CA ARG A 46 2.81 8.99 -7.87
C ARG A 46 2.96 10.37 -8.45
N LYS A 47 3.81 10.51 -9.47
CA LYS A 47 4.02 11.79 -10.15
C LYS A 47 2.70 12.35 -10.72
N TRP A 48 1.92 11.51 -11.38
CA TRP A 48 0.62 11.92 -11.91
C TRP A 48 -0.34 12.36 -10.80
N ALA A 49 -0.42 11.60 -9.70
CA ALA A 49 -1.27 11.94 -8.56
C ALA A 49 -0.89 13.29 -7.93
N GLU A 50 0.41 13.55 -7.76
CA GLU A 50 0.94 14.82 -7.24
C GLU A 50 0.60 16.02 -8.13
N GLU A 51 0.53 15.82 -9.46
CA GLU A 51 0.22 16.86 -10.44
C GLU A 51 -1.28 17.09 -10.65
N ASN A 52 -2.13 16.08 -10.42
CA ASN A 52 -3.54 16.10 -10.84
C ASN A 52 -4.55 16.03 -9.68
N LEU A 53 -4.13 15.58 -8.49
CA LEU A 53 -5.02 15.37 -7.36
C LEU A 53 -4.64 16.24 -6.16
N GLN A 54 -5.64 16.62 -5.37
CA GLN A 54 -5.42 17.20 -4.05
C GLN A 54 -5.43 16.07 -2.99
N PRO A 55 -4.44 16.03 -2.08
CA PRO A 55 -4.45 15.05 -1.01
C PRO A 55 -5.67 15.21 -0.11
N MET A 56 -6.34 14.10 0.20
CA MET A 56 -7.43 14.04 1.17
C MET A 56 -7.04 13.20 2.38
N MET A 57 -7.60 13.52 3.54
CA MET A 57 -7.40 12.72 4.75
C MET A 57 -8.15 11.40 4.62
N HIS A 58 -7.39 10.31 4.53
CA HIS A 58 -7.94 8.96 4.54
C HIS A 58 -7.92 8.41 5.97
N PRO A 59 -9.06 7.89 6.48
CA PRO A 59 -9.16 7.41 7.86
C PRO A 59 -8.30 6.18 8.11
N PHE A 60 -7.91 5.95 9.36
CA PHE A 60 -7.23 4.72 9.73
C PHE A 60 -8.23 3.56 9.86
N SER A 61 -7.85 2.39 9.34
CA SER A 61 -8.59 1.14 9.46
C SER A 61 -7.72 0.12 10.19
N VAL A 62 -8.24 -0.41 11.30
CA VAL A 62 -7.60 -1.46 12.08
C VAL A 62 -7.48 -2.74 11.25
N GLU A 63 -8.48 -3.03 10.42
CA GLU A 63 -8.49 -4.16 9.50
C GLU A 63 -7.35 -4.06 8.49
N MET A 64 -7.14 -2.88 7.90
CA MET A 64 -6.06 -2.64 6.95
C MET A 64 -4.69 -2.77 7.62
N VAL A 65 -4.50 -2.20 8.82
CA VAL A 65 -3.24 -2.34 9.58
C VAL A 65 -2.93 -3.80 9.87
N ASN A 66 -3.91 -4.55 10.37
CA ASN A 66 -3.76 -5.98 10.67
C ASN A 66 -3.45 -6.80 9.41
N TYR A 67 -4.10 -6.48 8.29
CA TYR A 67 -3.82 -7.11 7.01
C TYR A 67 -2.35 -6.88 6.61
N LEU A 68 -1.88 -5.63 6.58
CA LEU A 68 -0.53 -5.27 6.16
C LEU A 68 0.58 -5.94 7.01
N ILE A 69 0.36 -6.06 8.32
CA ILE A 69 1.28 -6.73 9.24
C ILE A 69 1.24 -8.26 9.03
N SER A 70 0.03 -8.84 9.00
CA SER A 70 -0.13 -10.31 8.94
C SER A 70 0.32 -10.93 7.62
N THR A 71 0.26 -10.19 6.51
CA THR A 71 0.77 -10.62 5.20
C THR A 71 2.29 -10.48 5.09
N GLY A 72 2.93 -9.74 6.01
CA GLY A 72 4.34 -9.36 5.92
C GLY A 72 4.60 -8.25 4.89
N THR A 73 3.56 -7.52 4.45
CA THR A 73 3.73 -6.34 3.60
C THR A 73 4.44 -5.20 4.34
N VAL A 74 4.21 -5.10 5.65
CA VAL A 74 4.94 -4.23 6.57
C VAL A 74 5.57 -5.08 7.66
N GLU A 75 6.89 -4.97 7.80
CA GLU A 75 7.64 -5.59 8.89
C GLU A 75 7.90 -4.57 9.99
N LEU A 76 7.46 -4.85 11.22
CA LEU A 76 7.56 -3.93 12.35
C LEU A 76 9.01 -3.50 12.63
N GLU A 77 9.98 -4.41 12.49
CA GLU A 77 11.42 -4.10 12.66
C GLU A 77 11.95 -3.05 11.66
N THR A 78 11.32 -2.97 10.48
CA THR A 78 11.71 -2.02 9.43
C THR A 78 11.13 -0.62 9.68
N LEU A 79 10.02 -0.52 10.42
CA LEU A 79 9.37 0.75 10.76
C LEU A 79 10.25 1.64 11.63
N GLU A 80 10.84 1.06 12.68
CA GLU A 80 11.67 1.79 13.65
C GLU A 80 12.92 2.41 13.00
N LYS A 81 13.49 1.73 12.00
CA LYS A 81 14.78 2.14 11.41
C LYS A 81 14.67 3.16 10.29
N ARG A 82 13.54 3.23 9.56
CA ARG A 82 13.46 3.98 8.29
C ARG A 82 12.40 5.08 8.27
N THR A 83 11.31 4.95 9.02
CA THR A 83 10.13 5.80 8.79
C THR A 83 10.07 7.03 9.71
N ILE A 84 10.68 6.98 10.90
CA ILE A 84 10.61 8.07 11.90
C ILE A 84 11.17 9.42 11.37
N HIS A 85 12.11 9.37 10.42
CA HIS A 85 12.82 10.57 9.95
C HIS A 85 12.21 11.20 8.69
N MET A 86 11.21 10.55 8.09
CA MET A 86 10.57 11.01 6.87
C MET A 86 9.24 11.66 7.24
N GLY A 87 9.08 12.96 6.98
CA GLY A 87 7.79 13.64 7.16
C GLY A 87 6.65 12.88 6.48
N LEU A 88 5.42 13.05 6.98
CA LEU A 88 4.22 12.36 6.49
C LEU A 88 3.90 12.78 5.04
N LYS A 89 4.50 12.09 4.08
CA LYS A 89 4.16 12.24 2.66
C LYS A 89 2.80 11.60 2.40
N PRO A 90 1.98 12.15 1.47
CA PRO A 90 0.76 11.50 1.07
C PRO A 90 1.00 10.09 0.53
N ILE A 91 0.17 9.15 1.00
CA ILE A 91 0.14 7.76 0.50
C ILE A 91 -0.66 7.68 -0.80
N ILE A 92 -0.59 6.54 -1.49
CA ILE A 92 -1.39 6.28 -2.70
C ILE A 92 -2.33 5.12 -2.44
N ILE A 93 -3.61 5.36 -2.66
CA ILE A 93 -4.68 4.39 -2.57
C ILE A 93 -5.33 4.27 -3.94
N CYS A 94 -5.54 3.04 -4.40
CA CYS A 94 -6.35 2.76 -5.57
C CYS A 94 -7.69 2.17 -5.13
N GLU A 95 -8.80 2.76 -5.58
CA GLU A 95 -10.11 2.17 -5.43
C GLU A 95 -10.22 0.92 -6.31
N SER A 96 -10.82 -0.14 -5.78
CA SER A 96 -11.13 -1.35 -6.53
C SER A 96 -12.09 -1.05 -7.70
N GLU A 97 -11.95 -1.77 -8.82
CA GLU A 97 -12.79 -1.60 -10.02
C GLU A 97 -14.30 -1.71 -9.77
N ASN A 98 -14.71 -2.42 -8.73
CA ASN A 98 -16.12 -2.59 -8.34
C ASN A 98 -16.53 -1.77 -7.11
N GLY A 99 -15.65 -0.92 -6.58
CA GLY A 99 -15.90 -0.13 -5.36
C GLY A 99 -15.96 -0.95 -4.06
N LEU A 100 -15.60 -2.25 -4.07
CA LEU A 100 -15.67 -3.12 -2.88
C LEU A 100 -14.41 -3.10 -2.01
N GLY A 101 -13.53 -2.13 -2.19
CA GLY A 101 -12.33 -1.99 -1.35
C GLY A 101 -11.30 -1.04 -1.91
N GLU A 102 -10.27 -0.83 -1.11
CA GLU A 102 -9.16 0.07 -1.37
C GLU A 102 -7.85 -0.71 -1.27
N VAL A 103 -6.92 -0.40 -2.17
CA VAL A 103 -5.60 -1.02 -2.19
C VAL A 103 -4.55 0.05 -1.96
N LEU A 104 -3.76 -0.11 -0.90
CA LEU A 104 -2.65 0.78 -0.59
C LEU A 104 -1.45 0.40 -1.47
N VAL A 105 -1.18 1.24 -2.47
CA VAL A 105 -0.17 1.00 -3.51
C VAL A 105 1.19 1.56 -3.13
N ASP A 106 1.23 2.68 -2.42
CA ASP A 106 2.46 3.33 -1.95
C ASP A 106 2.25 3.92 -0.55
N GLY A 107 3.23 3.74 0.33
CA GLY A 107 3.22 4.30 1.67
C GLY A 107 2.74 3.35 2.77
N ASN A 108 2.76 2.03 2.52
CA ASN A 108 2.33 0.99 3.48
C ASN A 108 2.94 1.18 4.89
N HIS A 109 4.26 1.40 4.97
CA HIS A 109 4.96 1.59 6.23
C HIS A 109 4.57 2.90 6.92
N THR A 110 4.36 3.98 6.15
CA THR A 110 3.90 5.28 6.66
C THR A 110 2.49 5.17 7.22
N TYR A 111 1.59 4.47 6.53
CA TYR A 111 0.22 4.22 6.99
C TYR A 111 0.19 3.49 8.32
N VAL A 112 0.90 2.36 8.42
CA VAL A 112 0.94 1.56 9.65
C VAL A 112 1.51 2.38 10.81
N MET A 113 2.59 3.14 10.60
CA MET A 113 3.16 4.00 11.65
C MET A 113 2.19 5.09 12.11
N ALA A 114 1.56 5.79 11.17
CA ALA A 114 0.62 6.85 11.49
C ALA A 114 -0.61 6.31 12.23
N ALA A 115 -1.11 5.13 11.84
CA ALA A 115 -2.21 4.46 12.51
C ALA A 115 -1.86 4.01 13.94
N LEU A 116 -0.65 3.45 14.15
CA LEU A 116 -0.18 3.07 15.48
C LEU A 116 0.03 4.31 16.38
N ALA A 117 0.63 5.37 15.85
CA ALA A 117 0.78 6.63 16.55
C ALA A 117 -0.58 7.25 16.90
N HIS A 118 -1.56 7.16 15.98
CA HIS A 118 -2.93 7.61 16.23
C HIS A 118 -3.56 6.89 17.40
N GLU A 119 -3.48 5.55 17.42
CA GLU A 119 -4.03 4.71 18.47
C GLU A 119 -3.36 4.96 19.83
N MET A 120 -2.04 5.16 19.85
CA MET A 120 -1.31 5.54 21.07
C MET A 120 -1.78 6.89 21.62
N ALA A 121 -1.88 7.90 20.75
CA ALA A 121 -2.36 9.23 21.14
C ALA A 121 -3.78 9.17 21.72
N GLN A 122 -4.69 8.41 21.10
CA GLN A 122 -6.06 8.22 21.61
C GLN A 122 -6.06 7.60 23.02
N ARG A 123 -5.23 6.59 23.28
CA ARG A 123 -5.12 5.95 24.59
C ARG A 123 -4.58 6.87 25.67
N GLU A 124 -3.69 7.78 25.30
CA GLU A 124 -3.09 8.77 26.21
C GLU A 124 -3.96 10.03 26.39
N GLY A 125 -5.10 10.12 25.68
CA GLY A 125 -5.96 11.32 25.69
C GLY A 125 -5.35 12.51 24.94
N ASN A 126 -4.36 12.27 24.09
CA ASN A 126 -3.70 13.29 23.29
C ASN A 126 -4.49 13.56 21.98
N PRO A 127 -4.48 14.81 21.47
CA PRO A 127 -5.02 15.10 20.15
C PRO A 127 -4.35 14.24 19.09
N SER A 128 -5.16 13.63 18.23
CA SER A 128 -4.67 12.69 17.21
C SER A 128 -5.13 13.12 15.81
N ILE A 129 -4.29 12.88 14.81
CA ILE A 129 -4.64 13.10 13.41
C ILE A 129 -5.72 12.10 13.03
N GLY A 130 -6.87 12.56 12.53
CA GLY A 130 -8.02 11.68 12.20
C GLY A 130 -7.83 10.78 10.98
N GLY A 131 -6.62 10.74 10.41
CA GLY A 131 -6.27 9.99 9.23
C GLY A 131 -4.88 10.34 8.72
N ILE A 132 -4.58 9.95 7.48
CA ILE A 132 -3.34 10.24 6.78
C ILE A 132 -3.63 10.92 5.43
N PRO A 133 -2.84 11.93 5.01
CA PRO A 133 -2.96 12.47 3.67
C PRO A 133 -2.79 11.38 2.62
N SER A 134 -3.66 11.35 1.62
CA SER A 134 -3.67 10.33 0.58
C SER A 134 -4.07 10.91 -0.76
N TYR A 135 -3.50 10.36 -1.82
CA TYR A 135 -4.06 10.43 -3.17
C TYR A 135 -4.89 9.17 -3.39
N THR A 136 -6.19 9.35 -3.58
CA THR A 136 -7.11 8.24 -3.89
C THR A 136 -7.41 8.29 -5.38
N LEU A 137 -7.02 7.23 -6.10
CA LEU A 137 -7.23 7.09 -7.53
C LEU A 137 -8.41 6.17 -7.80
N ARG A 138 -9.30 6.63 -8.67
CA ARG A 138 -10.43 5.85 -9.20
C ARG A 138 -9.94 4.84 -10.25
N PRO A 139 -10.73 3.81 -10.56
CA PRO A 139 -10.37 2.77 -11.54
C PRO A 139 -9.84 3.30 -12.88
N HIS A 140 -10.52 4.27 -13.48
CA HIS A 140 -10.10 4.85 -14.75
C HIS A 140 -8.82 5.69 -14.65
N GLU A 141 -8.48 6.20 -13.46
CA GLU A 141 -7.28 7.02 -13.22
C GLU A 141 -6.06 6.13 -13.06
N TRP A 142 -6.17 5.01 -12.33
CA TRP A 142 -5.01 4.13 -12.12
C TRP A 142 -4.81 3.08 -13.22
N ALA A 143 -5.83 2.76 -14.02
CA ALA A 143 -5.76 1.75 -15.09
C ALA A 143 -4.64 2.02 -16.11
N GLN A 144 -4.31 3.29 -16.36
CA GLN A 144 -3.23 3.69 -17.27
C GLN A 144 -1.83 3.30 -16.79
N PHE A 145 -1.68 2.92 -15.51
CA PHE A 145 -0.41 2.50 -14.91
C PHE A 145 -0.27 0.99 -14.79
N VAL A 146 -1.20 0.21 -15.35
CA VAL A 146 -1.11 -1.25 -15.39
C VAL A 146 -0.03 -1.67 -16.38
N VAL A 147 0.90 -2.52 -15.91
CA VAL A 147 1.91 -3.15 -16.76
C VAL A 147 1.23 -4.16 -17.68
N GLN A 148 1.20 -3.86 -18.98
CA GLN A 148 0.75 -4.83 -19.97
C GLN A 148 1.83 -5.92 -20.18
N PRO A 149 1.45 -7.21 -20.29
CA PRO A 149 2.39 -8.24 -20.71
C PRO A 149 2.87 -7.93 -22.13
N PRO A 150 4.13 -8.26 -22.49
CA PRO A 150 4.59 -8.12 -23.86
C PRO A 150 3.72 -8.99 -24.78
N THR A 151 3.11 -8.33 -25.77
CA THR A 151 2.41 -8.97 -26.90
C THR A 151 3.33 -9.85 -27.72
#